data_AF-A0A931VFX2-F1
#
_entry.id   AF-A0A931VFX2-F1
#
_cell.length_a   1.000
_cell.length_b   1.000
_cell.length_c   1.000
_cell.angle_alpha   90.00
_cell.angle_beta   90.00
_cell.angle_gamma   90.00
#
_symmetry.space_group_name_H-M   'P 1'
#
loop_
_entity.id
_entity.type
_entity.pdbx_description
1 polymer ?
#
loop_
_entity_poly.entity_id
_entity_poly.type
_entity_poly.pdbx_seq_one_letter_code
_entity_poly.pdbx_strand_id
1 'polypeptide(L)'
;MQKINSVIPDQSKYVPEMLYYLFVSDSMQRQIIDNSSSTTLPILNKSKFSRIRVRIPKKKEEQSKIIEEIEFRFSVIDKLEKVVDASLTKAETLRKSILKSAFEGKLI
;
A
#
# COMPACT_ATOMS: atom_id res chain seq x y z
N MET A 1 -28.80 9.87 6.64
CA MET A 1 -27.99 9.63 5.43
C MET A 1 -26.53 9.90 5.74
N GLN A 2 -25.62 8.98 5.39
CA GLN A 2 -24.19 9.28 5.38
C GLN A 2 -23.90 10.29 4.25
N LYS A 3 -23.05 11.29 4.53
CA LYS A 3 -22.59 12.26 3.54
C LYS A 3 -21.21 11.85 3.04
N ILE A 4 -21.07 11.62 1.73
CA ILE A 4 -19.77 11.37 1.10
C ILE A 4 -19.16 12.73 0.78
N ASN A 5 -17.94 12.97 1.23
CA ASN A 5 -17.18 14.18 0.94
C ASN A 5 -15.95 13.83 0.09
N SER A 6 -15.59 14.70 -0.84
CA SER A 6 -14.37 14.55 -1.66
C SER A 6 -13.29 15.52 -1.19
N VAL A 7 -12.04 15.06 -1.18
CA VAL A 7 -10.86 15.89 -0.92
C VAL A 7 -10.19 16.17 -2.26
N ILE A 8 -10.07 17.44 -2.64
CA ILE A 8 -9.46 17.86 -3.90
C ILE A 8 -8.23 18.71 -3.57
N PRO A 9 -7.00 18.28 -3.93
CA PRO A 9 -5.80 19.08 -3.70
C PRO A 9 -5.76 20.30 -4.61
N ASP A 10 -5.17 21.38 -4.10
CA ASP A 10 -4.71 22.49 -4.93
C ASP A 10 -3.53 22.02 -5.78
N GLN A 11 -3.81 21.68 -7.04
CA GLN A 11 -2.83 21.16 -7.98
C GLN A 11 -1.72 22.15 -8.30
N SER A 12 -1.85 23.44 -7.97
CA SER A 12 -0.72 24.38 -8.11
C SER A 12 0.39 24.08 -7.09
N LYS A 13 0.04 23.53 -5.93
CA LYS A 13 0.95 23.32 -4.79
C LYS A 13 1.25 21.84 -4.50
N TYR A 14 0.32 20.95 -4.78
CA TYR A 14 0.41 19.55 -4.38
C TYR A 14 0.19 18.60 -5.55
N VAL A 15 0.98 17.53 -5.56
CA VAL A 15 0.82 16.39 -6.46
C VAL A 15 -0.31 15.50 -5.89
N PRO A 16 -1.36 15.18 -6.66
CA PRO A 16 -2.52 14.44 -6.14
C PRO A 16 -2.19 13.10 -5.47
N GLU A 17 -1.24 12.37 -6.03
CA GLU A 17 -0.74 11.08 -5.54
C GLU A 17 -0.13 11.21 -4.14
N MET A 18 0.45 12.38 -3.82
CA MET A 18 1.01 12.63 -2.49
C MET A 18 -0.10 12.64 -1.42
N LEU A 19 -1.29 13.18 -1.75
CA LEU A 19 -2.42 13.12 -0.82
C LEU A 19 -2.92 11.69 -0.68
N TYR A 20 -2.99 10.93 -1.76
CA TYR A 20 -3.38 9.51 -1.69
C TYR A 20 -2.47 8.75 -0.72
N TYR A 21 -1.14 8.82 -0.92
CA TYR A 21 -0.18 8.14 -0.06
C TYR A 21 -0.21 8.64 1.38
N LEU A 22 -0.42 9.95 1.59
CA LEU A 22 -0.63 10.50 2.92
C LEU A 22 -1.85 9.88 3.59
N PHE A 23 -3.01 9.82 2.92
CA PHE A 23 -4.24 9.29 3.53
C PHE A 23 -4.18 7.79 3.79
N VAL A 24 -3.47 7.02 2.96
CA VAL A 24 -3.28 5.59 3.18
C VAL A 24 -2.24 5.32 4.29
N SER A 25 -1.35 6.28 4.58
CA SER A 25 -0.32 6.10 5.60
C SER A 25 -0.90 5.82 6.99
N ASP A 26 -0.21 4.93 7.72
CA ASP A 26 -0.63 4.47 9.04
C ASP A 26 -0.78 5.63 10.04
N SER A 27 0.16 6.59 9.99
CA SER A 27 0.12 7.79 10.82
C SER A 27 -1.12 8.64 10.59
N MET A 28 -1.57 8.75 9.34
CA MET A 28 -2.77 9.51 9.00
C MET A 28 -4.04 8.77 9.38
N GLN A 29 -4.09 7.46 9.12
CA GLN A 29 -5.22 6.61 9.53
C GLN A 29 -5.42 6.65 11.05
N ARG A 30 -4.35 6.57 11.83
CA ARG A 30 -4.41 6.72 13.30
C ARG A 30 -4.97 8.09 13.70
N GLN A 31 -4.47 9.18 13.12
CA GLN A 31 -5.00 10.52 13.41
C GLN A 31 -6.49 10.66 13.05
N ILE A 32 -6.93 10.07 11.95
CA ILE A 32 -8.34 10.07 11.53
C ILE A 32 -9.21 9.33 12.55
N ILE A 33 -8.76 8.15 13.01
CA ILE A 33 -9.46 7.33 13.99
C ILE A 33 -9.51 8.04 15.36
N ASP A 34 -8.40 8.59 15.83
CA ASP A 34 -8.30 9.30 17.12
C ASP A 34 -9.20 10.55 17.16
N ASN A 35 -9.40 11.20 16.01
CA ASN A 35 -10.29 12.35 15.90
C ASN A 35 -11.75 11.97 15.61
N SER A 36 -12.06 10.69 15.44
CA SER A 36 -13.44 10.23 15.27
C SER A 36 -14.19 10.25 16.61
N SER A 37 -15.52 10.36 16.55
CA SER A 37 -16.32 10.69 17.75
C SER A 37 -17.04 9.50 18.39
N SER A 38 -16.83 8.28 17.92
CA SER A 38 -17.67 7.14 18.29
C SER A 38 -16.87 5.84 18.35
N THR A 39 -17.13 5.07 19.40
CA THR A 39 -16.47 3.81 19.74
C THR A 39 -16.98 2.61 18.93
N THR A 40 -18.17 2.71 18.32
CA THR A 40 -18.80 1.59 17.59
C THR A 40 -18.68 1.72 16.07
N LEU A 41 -18.76 2.95 15.55
CA LEU A 41 -18.45 3.29 14.16
C LEU A 41 -17.79 4.66 14.13
N PRO A 42 -16.50 4.78 13.76
CA PRO A 42 -15.81 6.05 13.78
C PRO A 42 -16.45 7.02 12.78
N ILE A 43 -17.20 8.01 13.29
CA ILE A 43 -17.76 9.09 12.48
C ILE A 43 -16.83 10.29 12.58
N LEU A 44 -16.25 10.65 11.43
CA LEU A 44 -15.46 11.87 11.28
C LEU A 44 -16.30 12.93 10.57
N ASN A 45 -16.64 13.99 11.31
CA ASN A 45 -17.36 15.12 10.74
C ASN A 45 -16.40 16.09 10.02
N LYS A 46 -16.93 16.96 9.17
CA LYS A 46 -16.13 17.91 8.38
C LYS A 46 -15.29 18.85 9.27
N SER A 47 -15.82 19.31 10.40
CA SER A 47 -15.10 20.25 11.28
C SER A 47 -13.91 19.61 11.99
N LYS A 48 -14.01 18.35 12.40
CA LYS A 48 -12.89 17.57 12.95
C LYS A 48 -11.90 17.18 11.86
N PHE A 49 -12.37 16.76 10.68
CA PHE A 49 -11.50 16.45 9.54
C PHE A 49 -10.63 17.66 9.16
N SER A 50 -11.21 18.86 9.04
CA SER A 50 -10.48 20.08 8.69
C SER A 50 -9.47 20.54 9.75
N ARG A 51 -9.48 19.97 10.96
CA ARG A 51 -8.50 20.26 12.03
C ARG A 51 -7.31 19.32 12.03
N ILE A 52 -7.38 18.21 11.28
CA ILE A 52 -6.26 17.27 11.17
C ILE A 52 -5.11 17.99 10.47
N ARG A 53 -3.95 18.05 11.14
CA ARG A 53 -2.76 18.69 10.60
C ARG A 53 -1.88 17.64 9.96
N VAL A 54 -1.48 17.91 8.72
CA VAL A 54 -0.64 17.01 7.95
C VAL A 54 0.67 17.69 7.60
N ARG A 55 1.75 16.89 7.55
CA ARG A 55 3.05 17.35 7.09
C ARG A 55 3.23 16.86 5.66
N ILE A 56 3.22 17.79 4.71
CA ILE A 56 3.47 17.53 3.31
C ILE A 56 4.61 18.46 2.87
N PRO A 57 5.62 17.97 2.14
CA PRO A 57 6.66 18.82 1.56
C PRO A 57 6.06 19.92 0.70
N LYS A 58 6.56 21.16 0.82
CA LYS A 58 6.02 22.30 0.06
C LYS A 58 6.47 22.31 -1.40
N LYS A 59 7.61 21.71 -1.71
CA LYS A 59 8.19 21.66 -3.06
C LYS A 59 7.61 20.47 -3.81
N LYS A 60 7.09 20.70 -5.01
CA LYS A 60 6.51 19.64 -5.83
C LYS A 60 7.54 18.61 -6.25
N GLU A 61 8.76 19.05 -6.55
CA GLU A 61 9.85 18.18 -6.97
C GLU A 61 10.20 17.17 -5.86
N GLU A 62 10.11 17.59 -4.60
CA GLU A 62 10.31 16.71 -3.45
C GLU A 62 9.14 15.73 -3.27
N GLN A 63 7.90 16.18 -3.47
CA GLN A 63 6.72 15.30 -3.46
C GLN A 63 6.84 14.22 -4.55
N SER A 64 7.20 14.60 -5.78
CA SER A 64 7.39 13.67 -6.89
C SER A 64 8.47 12.63 -6.60
N LYS A 65 9.62 13.03 -6.05
CA LYS A 65 10.69 12.08 -5.66
C LYS A 65 10.23 11.07 -4.60
N ILE A 66 9.45 11.53 -3.62
CA ILE A 66 8.90 10.65 -2.59
C ILE A 66 7.92 9.64 -3.22
N ILE A 67 7.05 10.12 -4.12
CA ILE A 67 6.11 9.25 -4.84
C ILE A 67 6.88 8.22 -5.67
N GLU A 68 7.88 8.64 -6.44
CA GLU A 68 8.72 7.75 -7.25
C GLU A 68 9.39 6.66 -6.40
N GLU A 69 9.91 7.01 -5.23
CA GLU A 69 10.53 6.04 -4.30
C GLU A 69 9.50 5.04 -3.75
N ILE A 70 8.28 5.49 -3.45
CA ILE A 70 7.19 4.62 -3.00
C ILE A 70 6.80 3.63 -4.11
N GLU A 71 6.55 4.13 -5.32
CA GLU A 71 6.18 3.31 -6.49
C GLU A 71 7.29 2.32 -6.85
N PHE A 72 8.54 2.76 -6.78
CA PHE A 72 9.69 1.89 -7.00
C PHE A 72 9.71 0.74 -6.00
N ARG A 73 9.48 1.01 -4.72
CA ARG A 73 9.42 -0.03 -3.67
C ARG A 73 8.28 -1.02 -3.91
N PHE A 74 7.10 -0.55 -4.30
CA PHE A 74 6.01 -1.45 -4.69
C PHE A 74 6.39 -2.33 -5.88
N SER A 75 7.02 -1.76 -6.91
CA SER A 75 7.51 -2.54 -8.06
C SER A 75 8.52 -3.62 -7.64
N VAL A 76 9.38 -3.35 -6.67
CA VAL A 76 10.31 -4.35 -6.12
C VAL A 76 9.54 -5.46 -5.41
N ILE A 77 8.52 -5.13 -4.60
CA ILE A 77 7.68 -6.11 -3.92
C ILE A 77 6.96 -7.01 -4.93
N ASP A 78 6.32 -6.44 -5.96
CA ASP A 78 5.63 -7.20 -7.00
C ASP A 78 6.56 -8.19 -7.72
N LYS A 79 7.82 -7.79 -7.94
CA LYS A 79 8.83 -8.67 -8.53
C LYS A 79 9.23 -9.79 -7.58
N LEU A 80 9.38 -9.49 -6.29
CA LEU A 80 9.72 -10.49 -5.28
C LEU A 80 8.61 -11.53 -5.13
N GLU A 81 7.35 -11.11 -5.11
CA GLU A 81 6.20 -12.03 -5.07
C GLU A 81 6.24 -13.02 -6.24
N LYS A 82 6.45 -12.52 -7.47
CA LYS A 82 6.58 -13.39 -8.67
C LYS A 82 7.75 -14.37 -8.56
N VAL A 83 8.87 -13.95 -7.99
CA VAL A 83 10.05 -14.82 -7.78
C VAL A 83 9.73 -15.92 -6.76
N VAL A 84 9.02 -15.58 -5.68
CA VAL A 84 8.60 -16.55 -4.66
C VAL A 84 7.63 -17.58 -5.27
N ASP A 85 6.62 -17.13 -6.00
CA ASP A 85 5.63 -18.02 -6.64
C ASP A 85 6.26 -18.97 -7.66
N ALA A 86 7.17 -18.45 -8.48
CA ALA A 86 7.94 -19.26 -9.43
C ALA A 86 8.81 -20.31 -8.72
N SER A 87 9.43 -19.92 -7.60
CA SER A 87 10.27 -20.80 -6.79
C SER A 87 9.46 -21.93 -6.15
N LEU A 88 8.27 -21.62 -5.63
CA LEU A 88 7.35 -22.60 -5.07
C LEU A 88 6.91 -23.62 -6.14
N THR A 89 6.49 -23.12 -7.31
CA THR A 89 6.09 -23.97 -8.45
C THR A 89 7.22 -24.90 -8.89
N LYS A 90 8.46 -24.37 -8.94
CA LYS A 90 9.65 -25.15 -9.28
C LYS A 90 9.94 -26.23 -8.23
N ALA A 91 9.82 -25.91 -6.95
CA ALA A 91 10.03 -26.86 -5.86
C ALA A 91 9.01 -28.01 -5.91
N GLU A 92 7.73 -27.70 -6.16
CA GLU A 92 6.68 -28.72 -6.33
C GLU A 92 6.96 -29.63 -7.53
N THR A 93 7.34 -29.04 -8.67
CA THR A 93 7.65 -29.78 -9.89
C THR A 93 8.85 -30.70 -9.67
N LEU A 94 9.91 -30.20 -9.03
CA LEU A 94 11.09 -30.98 -8.69
C LEU A 94 10.74 -32.14 -7.76
N ARG A 95 9.94 -31.90 -6.72
CA ARG A 95 9.46 -32.95 -5.81
C ARG A 95 8.70 -34.05 -6.57
N LYS A 96 7.78 -33.67 -7.46
CA LYS A 96 7.04 -34.63 -8.30
C LYS A 96 7.97 -35.42 -9.22
N SER A 97 8.97 -34.76 -9.83
CA SER A 97 9.97 -35.41 -10.69
C SER A 97 10.82 -36.44 -9.93
N ILE A 98 11.32 -36.07 -8.74
CA ILE A 98 12.11 -36.98 -7.89
C ILE A 98 11.27 -38.20 -7.48
N LEU A 99 10.03 -37.99 -7.01
CA LEU A 99 9.13 -39.08 -6.64
C LEU A 99 8.87 -40.01 -7.82
N LYS A 100 8.57 -39.44 -8.99
CA LYS A 100 8.38 -40.22 -10.22
C LYS A 100 9.60 -41.07 -10.54
N SER A 101 10.80 -40.48 -10.52
CA SER A 101 12.06 -41.21 -10.76
C SER A 101 12.33 -42.30 -9.71
N ALA A 102 11.97 -42.07 -8.44
CA ALA A 102 12.07 -43.06 -7.37
C ALA A 102 11.14 -44.26 -7.60
N PHE A 103 9.88 -44.03 -7.95
CA PHE A 103 8.92 -45.11 -8.24
C PHE A 103 9.22 -45.85 -9.55
N GLU A 104 9.88 -45.21 -10.52
CA GLU A 104 10.36 -45.86 -11.76
C GLU A 104 11.68 -46.61 -11.59
N GLY A 105 12.28 -46.63 -10.39
CA GLY A 105 13.58 -47.28 -10.13
C GLY A 105 14.76 -46.60 -10.83
N LYS A 106 14.61 -45.33 -11.24
CA LYS A 106 15.63 -44.52 -11.93
C LYS A 106 16.41 -43.62 -10.97
N LEU A 107 16.11 -43.69 -9.67
CA LEU A 107 16.86 -43.03 -8.61
C LEU A 107 17.98 -44.00 -8.20
N ILE A 108 19.19 -43.77 -8.71
CA ILE A 108 20.41 -44.52 -8.34
C ILE A 108 20.88 -44.12 -6.94
#